data_AF-A0A968M3R3-F1
#
_entry.id   AF-A0A968M3R3-F1
#
_cell.length_a   1.000
_cell.length_b   1.000
_cell.length_c   1.000
_cell.angle_alpha   90.00
_cell.angle_beta   90.00
_cell.angle_gamma   90.00
#
_symmetry.space_group_name_H-M   'P 1'
#
loop_
_entity.id
_entity.type
_entity.pdbx_description
1 polymer ?
#
loop_
_entity_poly.entity_id
_entity_poly.type
_entity_poly.pdbx_seq_one_letter_code
_entity_poly.pdbx_strand_id
1 'polypeptide(L)'
;MAQTNVRAIAPVAALLAAKAVGINVSDQTLAEVLAQNPQIGQLRLKEIDLSRFPVTSIPNLEAVQLQQFEGWMNSFVQDIPGLGQVPLGSMPNPIAELGSLVMRVDQVYGPAEAQRNNTISGSDVQGFSVPCAETDCAYVELDDLENAGRSARGRLEGKQWISGKYQEVQGGWGVLRSVNGGREPTGRLPFGSAFKVVVMEPNETTDTIDTALFFRFCANALGCDALFHWSGAVLQLQS
;
A
#
# COMPACT_ATOMS: atom_id res chain seq x y z
N MET A 1 15.17 20.72 -1.95
CA MET A 1 14.64 21.35 -3.18
C MET A 1 14.79 22.87 -3.21
N ALA A 2 14.49 23.63 -2.13
CA ALA A 2 14.53 25.09 -2.17
C ALA A 2 15.88 25.70 -2.64
N GLN A 3 17.00 25.08 -2.25
CA GLN A 3 18.35 25.51 -2.62
C GLN A 3 18.85 24.92 -3.95
N THR A 4 18.00 24.18 -4.67
CA THR A 4 18.35 23.55 -5.93
C THR A 4 18.11 24.54 -7.08
N ASN A 5 19.06 24.62 -8.01
CA ASN A 5 18.91 25.45 -9.22
C ASN A 5 17.72 24.96 -10.05
N VAL A 6 16.91 25.88 -10.56
CA VAL A 6 15.71 25.56 -11.36
C VAL A 6 16.03 24.69 -12.57
N ARG A 7 17.15 24.93 -13.27
CA ARG A 7 17.54 24.10 -14.44
C ARG A 7 17.81 22.63 -14.07
N ALA A 8 18.16 22.35 -12.82
CA ALA A 8 18.38 21.00 -12.34
C ALA A 8 17.08 20.26 -11.98
N ILE A 9 15.92 20.94 -12.04
CA ILE A 9 14.60 20.36 -11.80
C ILE A 9 13.81 20.47 -13.11
N ALA A 10 14.05 19.53 -14.03
CA ALA A 10 13.53 19.59 -15.41
C ALA A 10 12.03 19.92 -15.53
N PRO A 11 11.11 19.29 -14.78
CA PRO A 11 9.68 19.62 -14.89
C PRO A 11 9.35 21.01 -14.34
N VAL A 12 10.08 21.52 -13.34
CA VAL A 12 9.90 22.89 -12.84
C VAL A 12 10.43 23.91 -13.85
N ALA A 13 11.60 23.67 -14.44
CA ALA A 13 12.12 24.51 -15.53
C ALA A 13 11.14 24.59 -16.71
N ALA A 14 10.56 23.46 -17.11
CA ALA A 14 9.56 23.41 -18.17
C ALA A 14 8.27 24.18 -17.82
N LEU A 15 7.78 24.04 -16.58
CA LEU A 15 6.61 24.78 -16.10
C LEU A 15 6.85 26.29 -16.15
N LEU A 16 8.02 26.74 -15.68
CA LEU A 16 8.37 28.16 -15.69
C LEU A 16 8.57 28.70 -17.11
N ALA A 17 9.19 27.93 -18.00
CA ALA A 17 9.29 28.32 -19.41
C ALA A 17 7.91 28.49 -20.07
N ALA A 18 6.94 27.65 -19.70
CA ALA A 18 5.59 27.67 -20.26
C ALA A 18 4.66 28.73 -19.64
N LYS A 19 4.83 29.03 -18.34
CA LYS A 19 3.85 29.82 -17.56
C LYS A 19 4.41 31.11 -16.96
N ALA A 20 5.72 31.22 -16.81
CA ALA A 20 6.41 32.38 -16.24
C ALA A 20 7.16 33.18 -17.34
N VAL A 21 6.50 33.40 -18.48
CA VAL A 21 7.06 34.09 -19.64
C VAL A 21 7.55 35.49 -19.24
N GLY A 22 8.80 35.80 -19.58
CA GLY A 22 9.44 37.07 -19.23
C GLY A 22 10.23 37.07 -17.91
N ILE A 23 10.21 35.97 -17.16
CA ILE A 23 11.00 35.83 -15.93
C ILE A 23 12.26 35.00 -16.21
N ASN A 24 13.44 35.60 -16.03
CA ASN A 24 14.70 34.87 -16.19
C ASN A 24 15.04 34.11 -14.89
N VAL A 25 14.67 32.83 -14.86
CA VAL A 25 14.87 31.93 -13.71
C VAL A 25 16.10 31.02 -13.86
N SER A 26 16.82 31.17 -14.96
CA SER A 26 17.61 30.06 -15.50
C SER A 26 18.94 29.84 -14.76
N ASP A 27 19.40 30.80 -13.95
CA ASP A 27 20.56 30.62 -13.06
C ASP A 27 20.22 30.76 -11.56
N GLN A 28 18.92 30.76 -11.23
CA GLN A 28 18.44 30.95 -9.86
C GLN A 28 18.05 29.62 -9.20
N THR A 29 18.15 29.60 -7.87
CA THR A 29 17.53 28.56 -7.04
C THR A 29 16.03 28.72 -6.99
N LEU A 30 15.31 27.63 -6.71
CA LEU A 30 13.86 27.69 -6.54
C LEU A 30 13.45 28.69 -5.43
N ALA A 31 14.22 28.80 -4.36
CA ALA A 31 13.99 29.76 -3.28
C ALA A 31 14.09 31.21 -3.76
N GLU A 32 15.14 31.55 -4.53
CA GLU A 32 15.32 32.91 -5.08
C GLU A 32 14.19 33.29 -6.03
N VAL A 33 13.78 32.35 -6.90
CA VAL A 33 12.66 32.57 -7.83
C VAL A 33 11.37 32.85 -7.07
N LEU A 34 11.05 32.06 -6.05
CA LEU A 34 9.84 32.24 -5.24
C LEU A 34 9.89 33.51 -4.39
N ALA A 35 11.05 33.91 -3.89
CA ALA A 35 11.22 35.15 -3.13
C ALA A 35 11.02 36.40 -4.01
N GLN A 36 11.54 36.38 -5.23
CA GLN A 36 11.42 37.49 -6.18
C GLN A 36 10.05 37.54 -6.85
N ASN A 37 9.41 36.38 -7.02
CA ASN A 37 8.15 36.23 -7.75
C ASN A 37 7.19 35.30 -6.98
N PRO A 38 6.61 35.74 -5.85
CA PRO A 38 5.77 34.90 -5.01
C PRO A 38 4.58 34.26 -5.74
N GLN A 39 4.06 34.92 -6.78
CA GLN A 39 2.98 34.39 -7.63
C GLN A 39 3.33 33.08 -8.34
N ILE A 40 4.62 32.80 -8.58
CA ILE A 40 5.08 31.55 -9.18
C ILE A 40 4.76 30.35 -8.29
N GLY A 41 4.74 30.54 -6.96
CA GLY A 41 4.41 29.48 -6.01
C GLY A 41 2.99 28.92 -6.14
N GLN A 42 2.14 29.57 -6.93
CA GLN A 42 0.77 29.11 -7.20
C GLN A 42 0.69 28.18 -8.42
N LEU A 43 1.73 28.14 -9.26
CA LEU A 43 1.77 27.28 -10.43
C LEU A 43 1.89 25.82 -10.02
N ARG A 44 1.16 24.95 -10.73
CA ARG A 44 1.17 23.50 -10.45
C ARG A 44 1.81 22.73 -11.58
N LEU A 45 2.60 21.71 -11.24
CA LEU A 45 3.23 20.81 -12.23
C LEU A 45 2.23 20.17 -13.20
N LYS A 46 0.97 19.96 -12.77
CA LYS A 46 -0.11 19.43 -13.63
C LYS A 46 -0.49 20.33 -14.82
N GLU A 47 0.04 21.56 -14.88
CA GLU A 47 -0.24 22.52 -15.96
C GLU A 47 0.67 22.33 -17.19
N ILE A 48 1.56 21.33 -17.15
CA ILE A 48 2.38 20.86 -18.27
C ILE A 48 2.21 19.34 -18.44
N ASP A 49 2.62 18.83 -19.60
CA ASP A 49 2.68 17.39 -19.86
C ASP A 49 3.85 16.75 -19.08
N LEU A 50 3.52 16.09 -17.97
CA LEU A 50 4.49 15.42 -17.10
C LEU A 50 4.95 14.05 -17.64
N SER A 51 4.26 13.47 -18.62
CA SER A 51 4.59 12.12 -19.15
C SER A 51 5.98 12.04 -19.78
N ARG A 52 6.56 13.19 -20.11
CA ARG A 52 7.88 13.35 -20.74
C ARG A 52 9.03 13.40 -19.75
N PHE A 53 8.75 13.49 -18.45
CA PHE A 53 9.74 13.64 -17.41
C PHE A 53 9.75 12.39 -16.53
N PRO A 54 10.89 11.70 -16.37
CA PRO A 54 10.96 10.59 -15.43
C PRO A 54 10.78 11.13 -14.00
N VAL A 55 10.22 10.32 -13.10
CA VAL A 55 10.06 10.68 -11.68
C VAL A 55 11.40 11.09 -11.05
N THR A 56 12.50 10.48 -11.49
CA THR A 56 13.88 10.78 -11.07
C THR A 56 14.39 12.18 -11.47
N SER A 57 13.65 12.91 -12.32
CA SER A 57 13.99 14.29 -12.71
C SER A 57 13.66 15.33 -11.64
N ILE A 58 12.94 14.95 -10.58
CA ILE A 58 12.68 15.79 -9.41
C ILE A 58 13.60 15.32 -8.28
N PRO A 59 14.61 16.14 -7.90
CA PRO A 59 15.60 15.73 -6.91
C PRO A 59 14.99 15.42 -5.53
N ASN A 60 15.35 14.27 -4.96
CA ASN A 60 14.90 13.75 -3.67
C ASN A 60 13.41 13.37 -3.62
N LEU A 61 12.72 13.27 -4.76
CA LEU A 61 11.32 12.85 -4.78
C LEU A 61 11.14 11.42 -4.25
N GLU A 62 12.12 10.57 -4.53
CA GLU A 62 12.23 9.19 -4.04
C GLU A 62 12.37 9.07 -2.51
N ALA A 63 12.80 10.14 -1.83
CA ALA A 63 12.93 10.18 -0.37
C ALA A 63 11.67 10.73 0.31
N VAL A 64 10.71 11.26 -0.45
CA VAL A 64 9.47 11.81 0.10
C VAL A 64 8.47 10.68 0.31
N GLN A 65 8.02 10.49 1.55
CA GLN A 65 6.96 9.54 1.86
C GLN A 65 5.67 9.95 1.15
N LEU A 66 4.96 9.00 0.53
CA LEU A 66 3.72 9.26 -0.22
C LEU A 66 2.71 10.11 0.59
N GLN A 67 2.69 9.90 1.91
CA GLN A 67 1.82 10.60 2.86
C GLN A 67 2.04 12.12 2.92
N GLN A 68 3.18 12.61 2.42
CA GLN A 68 3.53 14.03 2.40
C GLN A 68 3.01 14.76 1.16
N PHE A 69 2.50 14.07 0.15
CA PHE A 69 1.92 14.72 -1.03
C PHE A 69 0.48 15.17 -0.76
N GLU A 70 0.16 16.42 -1.04
CA GLU A 70 -1.21 16.91 -0.90
C GLU A 70 -2.18 16.13 -1.81
N GLY A 71 -3.27 15.64 -1.23
CA GLY A 71 -4.29 14.90 -1.99
C GLY A 71 -3.84 13.51 -2.45
N TRP A 72 -2.71 12.97 -1.97
CA TRP A 72 -2.28 11.60 -2.27
C TRP A 72 -3.37 10.56 -1.97
N MET A 73 -4.21 10.84 -0.97
CA MET A 73 -5.37 10.03 -0.56
C MET A 73 -6.57 10.13 -1.50
N ASN A 74 -6.48 10.87 -2.61
CA ASN A 74 -7.52 10.96 -3.65
C ASN A 74 -7.06 10.37 -5.01
N SER A 75 -5.84 9.82 -5.10
CA SER A 75 -5.21 9.38 -6.37
C SER A 75 -5.10 7.87 -6.48
N PHE A 76 -6.04 7.17 -7.13
CA PHE A 76 -6.10 5.69 -7.13
C PHE A 76 -4.74 5.00 -7.37
N VAL A 77 -4.50 3.83 -6.76
CA VAL A 77 -3.23 3.07 -6.97
C VAL A 77 -2.94 2.84 -8.46
N GLN A 78 -3.98 2.54 -9.25
CA GLN A 78 -3.88 2.38 -10.70
C GLN A 78 -3.48 3.68 -11.44
N ASP A 79 -3.75 4.84 -10.84
CA ASP A 79 -3.38 6.16 -11.37
C ASP A 79 -1.93 6.53 -11.00
N ILE A 80 -1.28 5.76 -10.13
CA ILE A 80 0.13 5.92 -9.78
C ILE A 80 0.95 5.04 -10.74
N PRO A 81 1.65 5.63 -11.74
CA PRO A 81 2.36 4.86 -12.74
C PRO A 81 3.40 3.93 -12.11
N GLY A 82 3.33 2.64 -12.47
CA GLY A 82 4.26 1.62 -12.00
C GLY A 82 4.01 1.09 -10.59
N LEU A 83 3.11 1.68 -9.77
CA LEU A 83 2.89 1.20 -8.40
C LEU A 83 2.29 -0.21 -8.36
N GLY A 84 1.31 -0.50 -9.23
CA GLY A 84 0.76 -1.86 -9.38
C GLY A 84 1.74 -2.88 -9.97
N GLN A 85 2.92 -2.45 -10.44
CA GLN A 85 3.96 -3.31 -10.98
C GLN A 85 5.12 -3.52 -10.00
N VAL A 86 5.10 -2.85 -8.84
CA VAL A 86 6.14 -3.02 -7.81
C VAL A 86 5.96 -4.41 -7.19
N PRO A 87 6.94 -5.32 -7.34
CA PRO A 87 6.87 -6.62 -6.66
C PRO A 87 6.83 -6.38 -5.15
N LEU A 88 6.00 -7.13 -4.42
CA LEU A 88 5.90 -7.01 -2.97
C LEU A 88 7.26 -7.15 -2.26
N GLY A 89 8.15 -8.01 -2.78
CA GLY A 89 9.52 -8.17 -2.26
C GLY A 89 10.44 -6.96 -2.48
N SER A 90 10.04 -5.98 -3.29
CA SER A 90 10.77 -4.72 -3.54
C SER A 90 10.20 -3.54 -2.75
N MET A 91 9.22 -3.78 -1.87
CA MET A 91 8.66 -2.73 -1.03
C MET A 91 9.70 -2.20 -0.04
N PRO A 92 9.74 -0.88 0.23
CA PRO A 92 10.83 -0.22 0.96
C PRO A 92 10.90 -0.60 2.44
N ASN A 93 9.78 -0.99 3.05
CA ASN A 93 9.79 -1.58 4.38
C ASN A 93 10.07 -3.07 4.23
N PRO A 94 11.13 -3.62 4.85
CA PRO A 94 11.32 -5.06 4.88
C PRO A 94 10.13 -5.70 5.61
N ILE A 95 9.85 -6.96 5.26
CA ILE A 95 8.79 -7.73 5.91
C ILE A 95 9.11 -7.79 7.42
N ALA A 96 8.27 -7.14 8.23
CA ALA A 96 8.44 -7.12 9.67
C ALA A 96 8.28 -8.56 10.20
N GLU A 97 9.28 -9.00 10.97
CA GLU A 97 9.46 -10.38 11.43
C GLU A 97 8.21 -10.97 12.11
N LEU A 98 7.42 -11.68 11.32
CA LEU A 98 7.09 -13.06 11.63
C LEU A 98 7.94 -13.93 10.70
N GLY A 99 9.22 -14.09 11.06
CA GLY A 99 10.15 -15.08 10.51
C GLY A 99 10.23 -15.14 8.98
N SER A 100 10.72 -14.07 8.33
CA SER A 100 10.95 -14.03 6.88
C SER A 100 9.75 -14.54 6.07
N LEU A 101 8.66 -13.76 6.05
CA LEU A 101 7.38 -14.13 5.44
C LEU A 101 7.46 -14.19 3.90
N VAL A 102 8.24 -15.12 3.36
CA VAL A 102 7.92 -15.78 2.09
C VAL A 102 6.92 -16.86 2.46
N MET A 103 5.65 -16.56 2.28
CA MET A 103 4.57 -17.52 2.46
C MET A 103 4.54 -18.43 1.24
N ARG A 104 4.73 -19.72 1.47
CA ARG A 104 4.33 -20.72 0.49
C ARG A 104 2.86 -21.02 0.72
N VAL A 105 2.09 -20.95 -0.35
CA VAL A 105 0.73 -21.48 -0.36
C VAL A 105 0.84 -23.00 -0.48
N ASP A 106 0.31 -23.72 0.50
CA ASP A 106 0.14 -25.17 0.41
C ASP A 106 -1.03 -25.48 -0.52
N GLN A 107 -2.18 -24.91 -0.17
CA GLN A 107 -3.45 -25.20 -0.84
C GLN A 107 -4.40 -24.00 -0.73
N VAL A 108 -5.13 -23.76 -1.81
CA VAL A 108 -6.21 -22.77 -1.87
C VAL A 108 -7.55 -23.45 -1.59
N TYR A 109 -8.36 -22.86 -0.70
CA TYR A 109 -9.66 -23.38 -0.31
C TYR A 109 -10.79 -22.37 -0.53
N GLY A 110 -11.88 -22.84 -1.15
CA GLY A 110 -13.06 -22.03 -1.44
C GLY A 110 -14.00 -21.80 -0.25
N PRO A 111 -15.14 -21.11 -0.48
CA PRO A 111 -16.12 -20.77 0.56
C PRO A 111 -17.00 -21.96 1.02
N ALA A 112 -16.71 -23.19 0.60
CA ALA A 112 -17.38 -24.37 1.16
C ALA A 112 -16.85 -24.70 2.57
N GLU A 113 -15.69 -24.15 2.93
CA GLU A 113 -15.03 -24.35 4.20
C GLU A 113 -15.66 -23.51 5.30
N ALA A 114 -15.72 -24.06 6.52
CA ALA A 114 -16.32 -23.40 7.67
C ALA A 114 -15.45 -23.57 8.91
N GLN A 115 -15.63 -22.69 9.90
CA GLN A 115 -15.08 -22.85 11.26
C GLN A 115 -13.57 -23.13 11.29
N ARG A 116 -12.77 -22.07 11.14
CA ARG A 116 -11.31 -22.12 11.04
C ARG A 116 -10.68 -21.39 12.23
N ASN A 117 -9.91 -22.13 13.03
CA ASN A 117 -9.32 -21.63 14.29
C ASN A 117 -7.79 -21.46 14.21
N ASN A 118 -7.12 -22.07 13.21
CA ASN A 118 -5.66 -22.02 13.10
C ASN A 118 -5.21 -20.83 12.25
N THR A 119 -5.76 -19.65 12.53
CA THR A 119 -5.66 -18.52 11.61
C THR A 119 -4.44 -17.64 11.87
N ILE A 120 -3.98 -17.02 10.78
CA ILE A 120 -2.99 -15.96 10.82
C ILE A 120 -3.57 -14.65 10.31
N SER A 121 -4.88 -14.46 10.24
CA SER A 121 -5.46 -13.20 9.75
C SER A 121 -6.23 -12.47 10.85
N GLY A 122 -6.29 -11.15 10.71
CA GLY A 122 -7.07 -10.29 11.59
C GLY A 122 -6.72 -8.82 11.38
N SER A 123 -6.58 -8.08 12.48
CA SER A 123 -6.19 -6.67 12.49
C SER A 123 -5.22 -6.38 13.62
N ASP A 124 -4.60 -5.20 13.59
CA ASP A 124 -3.77 -4.71 14.70
C ASP A 124 -4.60 -4.25 15.92
N VAL A 125 -5.93 -4.22 15.80
CA VAL A 125 -6.87 -3.90 16.88
C VAL A 125 -7.37 -5.18 17.57
N GLN A 126 -7.82 -6.17 16.80
CA GLN A 126 -8.40 -7.41 17.31
C GLN A 126 -7.35 -8.53 17.48
N GLY A 127 -6.15 -8.34 16.94
CA GLY A 127 -5.12 -9.36 16.83
C GLY A 127 -5.18 -10.08 15.49
N PHE A 128 -4.13 -10.81 15.15
CA PHE A 128 -3.97 -11.48 13.85
C PHE A 128 -4.13 -13.01 13.90
N SER A 129 -4.88 -13.50 14.87
CA SER A 129 -5.26 -14.91 14.97
C SER A 129 -6.75 -14.99 15.28
N VAL A 130 -7.54 -14.22 14.53
CA VAL A 130 -8.99 -14.18 14.71
C VAL A 130 -9.59 -15.42 14.03
N PRO A 131 -10.28 -16.30 14.76
CA PRO A 131 -10.95 -17.45 14.17
C PRO A 131 -12.03 -17.01 13.18
N CYS A 132 -12.19 -17.74 12.08
CA CYS A 132 -13.35 -17.59 11.20
C CYS A 132 -14.44 -18.54 11.68
N ALA A 133 -15.50 -17.99 12.28
CA ALA A 133 -16.63 -18.75 12.80
C ALA A 133 -17.76 -18.92 11.77
N GLU A 134 -17.62 -18.30 10.60
CA GLU A 134 -18.61 -18.31 9.53
C GLU A 134 -18.69 -19.69 8.85
N THR A 135 -19.72 -19.86 8.03
CA THR A 135 -19.92 -21.07 7.22
C THR A 135 -19.24 -21.03 5.86
N ASP A 136 -18.68 -19.88 5.48
CA ASP A 136 -18.08 -19.59 4.18
C ASP A 136 -16.65 -19.02 4.31
N CYS A 137 -15.88 -19.62 5.19
CA CYS A 137 -14.50 -19.26 5.49
C CYS A 137 -13.54 -19.68 4.37
N ALA A 138 -13.55 -19.02 3.21
CA ALA A 138 -12.53 -19.24 2.19
C ALA A 138 -11.15 -18.80 2.70
N TYR A 139 -10.09 -19.55 2.39
CA TYR A 139 -8.76 -19.29 2.93
C TYR A 139 -7.64 -19.87 2.06
N VAL A 140 -6.43 -19.46 2.40
CA VAL A 140 -5.19 -20.07 1.90
C VAL A 140 -4.52 -20.79 3.05
N GLU A 141 -4.21 -22.06 2.87
CA GLU A 141 -3.35 -22.81 3.79
C GLU A 141 -1.88 -22.52 3.47
N LEU A 142 -1.11 -22.32 4.52
CA LEU A 142 0.30 -22.00 4.42
C LEU A 142 1.15 -23.24 4.70
N ASP A 143 2.24 -23.34 3.94
CA ASP A 143 3.29 -24.30 4.16
C ASP A 143 4.58 -23.58 4.58
N ASP A 144 5.52 -24.34 5.13
CA ASP A 144 6.86 -23.87 5.38
C ASP A 144 7.67 -23.76 4.09
N LEU A 145 8.79 -23.03 4.15
CA LEU A 145 9.74 -22.99 3.04
C LEU A 145 10.43 -24.36 2.90
N GLU A 146 10.24 -24.99 1.74
CA GLU A 146 10.95 -26.20 1.37
C GLU A 146 12.47 -25.93 1.37
N ASN A 147 13.26 -26.92 1.82
CA ASN A 147 14.73 -26.97 2.01
C ASN A 147 15.24 -27.12 3.46
N ALA A 148 14.36 -27.16 4.48
CA ALA A 148 14.77 -27.43 5.87
C ALA A 148 14.64 -28.92 6.30
N GLY A 149 14.16 -29.79 5.41
CA GLY A 149 13.95 -31.23 5.65
C GLY A 149 12.69 -31.54 6.49
N ARG A 150 12.20 -32.79 6.44
CA ARG A 150 10.96 -33.25 7.11
C ARG A 150 10.90 -33.03 8.64
N SER A 151 12.02 -32.66 9.27
CA SER A 151 12.12 -32.38 10.70
C SER A 151 11.86 -30.92 11.07
N ALA A 152 11.79 -30.02 10.10
CA ALA A 152 11.45 -28.62 10.33
C ALA A 152 9.95 -28.44 10.13
N ARG A 153 9.16 -28.69 11.18
CA ARG A 153 7.82 -28.09 11.28
C ARG A 153 8.02 -26.63 11.64
N GLY A 154 7.99 -25.80 10.63
CA GLY A 154 8.00 -24.35 10.80
C GLY A 154 6.70 -23.86 11.39
N ARG A 155 6.64 -22.55 11.59
CA ARG A 155 5.54 -21.90 12.32
C ARG A 155 4.29 -21.69 11.48
N LEU A 156 4.39 -21.93 10.17
CA LEU A 156 3.36 -21.60 9.20
C LEU A 156 2.65 -22.84 8.64
N GLU A 157 3.22 -24.04 8.76
CA GLU A 157 2.55 -25.30 8.38
C GLU A 157 1.11 -25.39 8.92
N GLY A 158 0.16 -25.55 8.00
CA GLY A 158 -1.28 -25.68 8.28
C GLY A 158 -1.93 -24.41 8.80
N LYS A 159 -1.25 -23.25 8.79
CA LYS A 159 -1.83 -21.96 9.17
C LYS A 159 -2.74 -21.45 8.07
N GLN A 160 -3.82 -20.79 8.50
CA GLN A 160 -4.92 -20.41 7.62
C GLN A 160 -4.95 -18.89 7.49
N TRP A 161 -4.72 -18.37 6.29
CA TRP A 161 -4.97 -16.97 5.98
C TRP A 161 -6.38 -16.83 5.43
N ILE A 162 -7.31 -16.40 6.28
CA ILE A 162 -8.72 -16.25 5.92
C ILE A 162 -8.91 -15.10 4.93
N SER A 163 -9.79 -15.29 3.96
CA SER A 163 -10.18 -14.25 3.03
C SER A 163 -10.95 -13.13 3.72
N GLY A 164 -10.51 -11.90 3.50
CA GLY A 164 -11.18 -10.69 3.95
C GLY A 164 -12.47 -10.38 3.22
N LYS A 165 -12.76 -11.08 2.11
CA LYS A 165 -14.07 -11.00 1.43
C LYS A 165 -15.19 -11.60 2.30
N TYR A 166 -14.87 -12.62 3.08
CA TYR A 166 -15.85 -13.38 3.87
C TYR A 166 -15.76 -13.08 5.37
N GLN A 167 -14.65 -12.51 5.84
CA GLN A 167 -14.49 -12.14 7.24
C GLN A 167 -14.05 -10.68 7.40
N GLU A 168 -14.88 -9.91 8.12
CA GLU A 168 -14.49 -8.63 8.70
C GLU A 168 -14.08 -8.78 10.17
N VAL A 169 -13.17 -7.92 10.61
CA VAL A 169 -12.67 -7.82 11.99
C VAL A 169 -12.76 -6.38 12.47
N GLN A 170 -12.67 -6.16 13.78
CA GLN A 170 -12.62 -4.80 14.33
C GLN A 170 -11.36 -4.09 13.87
N GLY A 171 -11.48 -2.83 13.46
CA GLY A 171 -10.40 -1.98 12.98
C GLY A 171 -10.54 -0.55 13.45
N GLY A 172 -9.50 0.25 13.21
CA GLY A 172 -9.45 1.67 13.58
C GLY A 172 -9.44 1.94 15.09
N TRP A 173 -9.16 3.18 15.45
CA TRP A 173 -9.16 3.68 16.83
C TRP A 173 -9.42 5.19 16.89
N GLY A 174 -9.83 5.68 18.07
CA GLY A 174 -10.24 7.09 18.22
C GLY A 174 -11.59 7.39 17.57
N VAL A 175 -11.84 8.67 17.27
CA VAL A 175 -13.09 9.15 16.67
C VAL A 175 -13.23 8.63 15.24
N LEU A 176 -12.13 8.56 14.49
CA LEU A 176 -12.14 8.10 13.11
C LEU A 176 -12.49 6.62 12.95
N ARG A 177 -12.41 5.81 14.03
CA ARG A 177 -12.90 4.42 14.04
C ARG A 177 -14.32 4.28 13.49
N SER A 178 -15.18 5.26 13.72
CA SER A 178 -16.58 5.23 13.27
C SER A 178 -16.74 5.18 11.74
N VAL A 179 -15.73 5.58 10.98
CA VAL A 179 -15.71 5.44 9.52
C VAL A 179 -15.71 3.95 9.17
N ASN A 180 -16.56 3.55 8.21
CA ASN A 180 -16.82 2.15 7.84
C ASN A 180 -17.26 1.26 9.02
N GLY A 181 -17.89 1.84 10.05
CA GLY A 181 -18.40 1.10 11.20
C GLY A 181 -17.32 0.49 12.10
N GLY A 182 -16.05 0.89 11.95
CA GLY A 182 -14.94 0.35 12.73
C GLY A 182 -14.63 -1.12 12.41
N ARG A 183 -14.94 -1.52 11.17
CA ARG A 183 -14.74 -2.86 10.64
C ARG A 183 -13.86 -2.80 9.41
N GLU A 184 -13.05 -3.83 9.24
CA GLU A 184 -12.15 -3.97 8.10
C GLU A 184 -11.98 -5.45 7.74
N PRO A 185 -11.69 -5.78 6.46
CA PRO A 185 -11.42 -7.16 6.06
C PRO A 185 -10.26 -7.80 6.83
N THR A 186 -10.37 -9.06 7.22
CA THR A 186 -9.28 -9.76 7.92
C THR A 186 -8.02 -9.84 7.04
N GLY A 187 -6.83 -9.63 7.59
CA GLY A 187 -5.60 -9.63 6.80
C GLY A 187 -4.31 -9.63 7.63
N ARG A 188 -3.21 -9.16 7.03
CA ARG A 188 -1.90 -8.99 7.68
C ARG A 188 -1.21 -7.69 7.28
N LEU A 189 -0.32 -7.21 8.15
CA LEU A 189 0.53 -6.04 7.95
C LEU A 189 2.01 -6.43 7.73
N PRO A 190 2.36 -7.21 6.69
CA PRO A 190 3.73 -7.70 6.53
C PRO A 190 4.74 -6.56 6.35
N PHE A 191 4.33 -5.43 5.76
CA PHE A 191 5.19 -4.27 5.47
C PHE A 191 5.02 -3.12 6.48
N GLY A 192 4.53 -3.44 7.69
CA GLY A 192 4.19 -2.47 8.72
C GLY A 192 2.79 -1.88 8.56
N SER A 193 2.50 -0.82 9.31
CA SER A 193 1.13 -0.28 9.45
C SER A 193 0.62 0.53 8.26
N ALA A 194 1.44 0.73 7.23
CA ALA A 194 1.14 1.56 6.06
C ALA A 194 -0.04 1.01 5.25
N PHE A 195 -0.07 -0.30 5.04
CA PHE A 195 -1.16 -0.99 4.38
C PHE A 195 -1.26 -2.43 4.86
N LYS A 196 -2.46 -3.00 4.72
CA LYS A 196 -2.77 -4.40 5.01
C LYS A 196 -2.90 -5.16 3.71
N VAL A 197 -2.26 -6.32 3.66
CA VAL A 197 -2.45 -7.32 2.61
C VAL A 197 -3.62 -8.20 3.02
N VAL A 198 -4.55 -8.41 2.09
CA VAL A 198 -5.77 -9.17 2.32
C VAL A 198 -5.94 -10.18 1.19
N VAL A 199 -6.18 -11.45 1.54
CA VAL A 199 -6.65 -12.47 0.59
C VAL A 199 -8.10 -12.16 0.26
N MET A 200 -8.46 -12.07 -1.02
CA MET A 200 -9.80 -11.70 -1.46
C MET A 200 -10.54 -12.89 -2.04
N GLU A 201 -10.15 -13.35 -3.23
CA GLU A 201 -10.87 -14.41 -3.94
C GLU A 201 -9.93 -15.59 -4.18
N PRO A 202 -9.86 -16.54 -3.24
CA PRO A 202 -9.24 -17.82 -3.51
C PRO A 202 -10.10 -18.62 -4.51
N ASN A 203 -9.47 -19.19 -5.52
CA ASN A 203 -10.10 -20.12 -6.46
C ASN A 203 -9.40 -21.47 -6.36
N GLU A 204 -10.05 -22.39 -5.65
CA GLU A 204 -9.57 -23.76 -5.44
C GLU A 204 -9.48 -24.58 -6.74
N THR A 205 -10.29 -24.27 -7.75
CA THR A 205 -10.25 -25.00 -9.04
C THR A 205 -9.02 -24.66 -9.86
N THR A 206 -8.59 -23.40 -9.80
CA THR A 206 -7.40 -22.92 -10.53
C THR A 206 -6.16 -22.81 -9.66
N ASP A 207 -6.28 -23.08 -8.37
CA ASP A 207 -5.24 -22.90 -7.35
C ASP A 207 -4.62 -21.49 -7.37
N THR A 208 -5.47 -20.48 -7.55
CA THR A 208 -5.04 -19.06 -7.64
C THR A 208 -5.67 -18.23 -6.54
N ILE A 209 -4.97 -17.17 -6.12
CA ILE A 209 -5.51 -16.19 -5.17
C ILE A 209 -5.40 -14.76 -5.69
N ASP A 210 -6.46 -14.00 -5.46
CA ASP A 210 -6.40 -12.54 -5.57
C ASP A 210 -6.06 -11.95 -4.21
N THR A 211 -5.08 -11.04 -4.19
CA THR A 211 -4.75 -10.24 -3.02
C THR A 211 -5.03 -8.77 -3.26
N ALA A 212 -5.41 -8.04 -2.21
CA ALA A 212 -5.64 -6.61 -2.28
C ALA A 212 -4.92 -5.87 -1.15
N LEU A 213 -4.57 -4.61 -1.43
CA LEU A 213 -3.98 -3.71 -0.46
C LEU A 213 -5.06 -2.79 0.12
N PHE A 214 -5.12 -2.74 1.45
CA PHE A 214 -6.04 -1.89 2.20
C PHE A 214 -5.24 -0.83 2.95
N PHE A 215 -5.71 0.41 2.93
CA PHE A 215 -5.05 1.57 3.54
C PHE A 215 -5.95 2.18 4.60
N ARG A 216 -5.38 3.02 5.47
CA ARG A 216 -6.13 3.77 6.50
C ARG A 216 -5.67 5.21 6.57
N PHE A 217 -6.57 6.08 7.00
CA PHE A 217 -6.33 7.46 7.35
C PHE A 217 -6.08 7.59 8.85
N CYS A 218 -5.05 8.34 9.21
CA CYS A 218 -4.77 8.71 10.60
C CYS A 218 -4.69 10.23 10.72
N ALA A 219 -5.36 10.80 11.72
CA ALA A 219 -5.20 12.18 12.13
C ALA A 219 -4.73 12.22 13.57
N ASN A 220 -3.62 12.91 13.83
CA ASN A 220 -2.90 12.90 15.11
C ASN A 220 -3.81 13.07 16.35
N ALA A 221 -4.87 13.88 16.26
CA ALA A 221 -5.79 14.14 17.36
C ALA A 221 -7.10 13.31 17.32
N LEU A 222 -7.43 12.68 16.19
CA LEU A 222 -8.74 12.01 15.99
C LEU A 222 -8.62 10.48 15.89
N GLY A 223 -7.40 9.97 15.80
CA GLY A 223 -7.12 8.55 15.65
C GLY A 223 -7.05 8.09 14.21
N CYS A 224 -7.30 6.81 13.97
CA CYS A 224 -7.30 6.22 12.63
C CYS A 224 -8.62 5.50 12.36
N ASP A 225 -9.07 5.51 11.12
CA ASP A 225 -10.18 4.66 10.70
C ASP A 225 -9.77 3.19 10.52
N ALA A 226 -10.77 2.37 10.21
CA ALA A 226 -10.56 0.99 9.83
C ALA A 226 -10.07 0.89 8.38
N LEU A 227 -9.12 -0.02 8.12
CA LEU A 227 -8.51 -0.23 6.82
C LEU A 227 -9.55 -0.54 5.74
N PHE A 228 -9.55 0.21 4.65
CA PHE A 228 -10.51 0.12 3.56
C PHE A 228 -9.84 -0.08 2.20
N HIS A 229 -10.58 -0.67 1.26
CA HIS A 229 -10.06 -0.97 -0.07
C HIS A 229 -9.99 0.30 -0.89
N TRP A 230 -8.84 0.52 -1.51
CA TRP A 230 -8.66 1.52 -2.54
C TRP A 230 -8.81 0.84 -3.90
N SER A 231 -9.88 1.12 -4.65
CA SER A 231 -10.14 0.41 -5.91
C SER A 231 -8.96 0.56 -6.87
N GLY A 232 -8.42 -0.57 -7.37
CA GLY A 232 -7.35 -0.61 -8.37
C GLY A 232 -6.05 -1.29 -7.94
N ALA A 233 -5.96 -1.87 -6.75
CA ALA A 233 -4.78 -2.61 -6.25
C ALA A 233 -5.09 -4.11 -6.05
N VAL A 234 -5.46 -4.81 -7.13
CA VAL A 234 -5.54 -6.29 -7.11
C VAL A 234 -4.22 -6.84 -7.63
N LEU A 235 -3.48 -7.53 -6.77
CA LEU A 235 -2.28 -8.28 -7.12
C LEU A 235 -2.69 -9.76 -7.23
N GLN A 236 -2.64 -10.29 -8.45
CA GLN A 236 -2.72 -11.73 -8.67
C GLN A 236 -1.38 -12.35 -8.32
N LEU A 237 -1.37 -13.26 -7.34
CA LEU A 237 -0.25 -14.15 -7.10
C LEU A 237 -0.60 -15.47 -7.79
N GLN A 238 0.15 -15.80 -8.84
CA GLN A 238 0.13 -17.14 -9.42
C GLN A 238 1.17 -17.99 -8.69
N SER A 239 0.79 -19.22 -8.31
CA SER A 239 1.66 -20.24 -7.73
C SER A 239 2.64 -20.80 -8.76
#